data_AF-A0A5D5ANT2-F1
#
_entry.id   AF-A0A5D5ANT2-F1
#
_cell.length_a   1.000
_cell.length_b   1.000
_cell.length_c   1.000
_cell.angle_alpha   90.00
_cell.angle_beta   90.00
_cell.angle_gamma   90.00
#
_symmetry.space_group_name_H-M   'P 1'
#
loop_
_entity.id
_entity.type
_entity.pdbx_description
1 polymer ?
#
loop_
_entity_poly.entity_id
_entity_poly.type
_entity_poly.pdbx_seq_one_letter_code
_entity_poly.pdbx_strand_id
1 'polypeptide(L)'
;MYSPAQLKRGLRRGLSDPSVFARELNRLYHRRLYRREYNTGGIDLLAEDWDTVLVLDACRFDMFEQQHDLPGRLEPRRSRSSHTTEFLRANFDGRTATDTVYVTASPQLYRWSDEIDVEFHDVINVWFEAGWDETHGTVMPETMGNYVRDAAEEYPKKRIIGHFLQPHYPFVGADDLNTTAFGNDGNAPDVWNALRTGNLDASPEEVWAAYRENLELVLPVVRSLLEEIEGRTVVTSDHGNMIGEHGFPIPMREWGHPPGIYTDELVEVPWLVSENGPRRDVVSGTIESADDRIADEVVEDRLRQLGYAD
;
A
#
# COMPACT_ATOMS: atom_id res chain seq x y z
N MET A 1 -4.69 21.72 -12.99
CA MET A 1 -3.84 22.63 -13.80
C MET A 1 -2.62 22.98 -12.96
N TYR A 2 -1.41 22.74 -13.46
CA TYR A 2 -0.19 23.03 -12.69
C TYR A 2 -0.02 24.54 -12.45
N SER A 3 0.35 24.90 -11.22
CA SER A 3 0.68 26.29 -10.90
C SER A 3 2.00 26.71 -11.57
N PRO A 4 2.24 28.01 -11.82
CA PRO A 4 3.51 28.50 -12.32
C PRO A 4 4.72 28.08 -11.46
N ALA A 5 4.50 27.89 -10.16
CA ALA A 5 5.51 27.38 -9.23
C ALA A 5 5.80 25.88 -9.45
N GLN A 6 4.77 25.06 -9.67
CA GLN A 6 4.92 23.63 -10.01
C GLN A 6 5.63 23.44 -11.36
N LEU A 7 5.29 24.25 -12.36
CA LEU A 7 5.98 24.28 -13.67
C LEU A 7 7.46 24.66 -13.54
N LYS A 8 7.78 25.69 -12.75
CA LYS A 8 9.17 26.13 -12.53
C LYS A 8 9.98 25.11 -11.73
N ARG A 9 9.36 24.45 -10.74
CA ARG A 9 9.98 23.38 -9.94
C ARG A 9 10.22 22.13 -10.80
N GLY A 10 9.23 21.74 -11.61
CA GLY A 10 9.32 20.64 -12.58
C GLY A 10 10.38 20.88 -13.66
N LEU A 11 10.46 22.09 -14.22
CA LEU A 11 11.50 22.46 -15.19
C LEU A 11 12.91 22.44 -14.58
N ARG A 12 13.09 22.94 -13.35
CA ARG A 12 14.38 22.84 -12.65
C ARG A 12 14.77 21.39 -12.36
N ARG A 13 13.84 20.56 -11.85
CA ARG A 13 14.08 19.13 -11.58
C ARG A 13 14.39 18.36 -12.87
N GLY A 14 13.65 18.61 -13.95
CA GLY A 14 13.86 17.94 -15.25
C GLY A 14 15.16 18.35 -15.95
N LEU A 15 15.65 19.57 -15.73
CA LEU A 15 16.96 20.01 -16.23
C LEU A 15 18.13 19.38 -15.45
N SER A 16 17.95 19.12 -14.15
CA SER A 16 18.94 18.42 -13.31
C SER A 16 18.86 16.90 -13.42
N ASP A 17 17.74 16.36 -13.88
CA ASP A 17 17.46 14.93 -13.92
C ASP A 17 16.52 14.56 -15.09
N PRO A 18 17.08 14.12 -16.23
CA PRO A 18 16.32 13.73 -17.41
C PRO A 18 15.33 12.57 -17.17
N SER A 19 15.54 11.76 -16.12
CA SER A 19 14.65 10.63 -15.79
C SER A 19 13.26 11.12 -15.37
N VAL A 20 13.14 12.32 -14.80
CA VAL A 20 11.84 12.91 -14.42
C VAL A 20 10.96 13.15 -15.65
N PHE A 21 11.56 13.61 -16.75
CA PHE A 21 10.82 13.83 -18.00
C PHE A 21 10.40 12.51 -18.64
N ALA A 22 11.30 11.52 -18.64
CA ALA A 22 10.98 10.18 -19.14
C ALA A 22 9.87 9.51 -18.32
N ARG A 23 9.90 9.64 -16.98
CA ARG A 23 8.83 9.18 -16.08
C ARG A 23 7.49 9.82 -16.41
N GLU A 24 7.47 11.14 -16.63
CA GLU A 24 6.25 11.85 -16.97
C GLU A 24 5.69 11.44 -18.34
N LEU A 25 6.55 11.14 -19.33
CA LEU A 25 6.10 10.59 -20.61
C LEU A 25 5.52 9.17 -20.45
N ASN A 26 6.10 8.33 -19.59
CA ASN A 26 5.54 7.03 -19.24
C ASN A 26 4.18 7.17 -18.56
N ARG A 27 4.06 8.10 -17.60
CA ARG A 27 2.79 8.42 -16.94
C ARG A 27 1.73 8.93 -17.92
N LEU A 28 2.08 9.83 -18.84
CA LEU A 28 1.19 10.31 -19.90
C LEU A 28 0.69 9.15 -20.78
N TYR A 29 1.55 8.18 -21.09
CA TYR A 29 1.15 6.98 -21.83
C TYR A 29 0.15 6.14 -21.03
N HIS A 30 0.49 5.76 -19.79
CA HIS A 30 -0.31 4.89 -18.93
C HIS A 30 -1.67 5.51 -18.57
N ARG A 31 -1.70 6.80 -18.20
CA ARG A 31 -2.93 7.54 -17.89
C ARG A 31 -3.68 8.07 -19.11
N ARG A 32 -3.27 7.68 -20.32
CA ARG A 32 -3.89 8.10 -21.59
C ARG A 32 -4.06 9.63 -21.68
N LEU A 33 -2.96 10.36 -21.47
CA LEU A 33 -2.93 11.82 -21.37
C LEU A 33 -3.80 12.35 -20.22
N TYR A 34 -3.74 11.69 -19.05
CA TYR A 34 -4.54 12.00 -17.87
C TYR A 34 -6.06 11.97 -18.09
N ARG A 35 -6.52 11.17 -19.06
CA ARG A 35 -7.95 10.87 -19.24
C ARG A 35 -8.43 9.74 -18.33
N ARG A 36 -7.51 9.07 -17.64
CA ARG A 36 -7.77 8.04 -16.63
C ARG A 36 -7.04 8.42 -15.35
N GLU A 37 -7.74 8.29 -14.24
CA GLU A 37 -7.22 8.60 -12.91
C GLU A 37 -6.45 7.43 -12.30
N TYR A 38 -6.80 6.21 -12.70
CA TYR A 38 -6.24 4.95 -12.23
C TYR A 38 -6.17 3.90 -13.36
N ASN A 39 -5.57 2.73 -13.08
CA ASN A 39 -5.51 1.62 -14.01
C ASN A 39 -6.89 0.95 -14.16
N THR A 40 -7.65 1.36 -15.18
CA THR A 40 -8.98 0.81 -15.47
C THR A 40 -8.99 -0.68 -15.88
N GLY A 41 -7.83 -1.30 -16.06
CA GLY A 41 -7.70 -2.74 -16.32
C GLY A 41 -7.59 -3.58 -15.05
N GLY A 42 -7.58 -2.97 -13.88
CA GLY A 42 -7.50 -3.66 -12.59
C GLY A 42 -8.85 -4.00 -11.98
N ILE A 43 -8.84 -4.96 -11.05
CA ILE A 43 -10.02 -5.46 -10.33
C ILE A 43 -10.62 -4.41 -9.38
N ASP A 44 -11.94 -4.46 -9.20
CA ASP A 44 -12.66 -3.65 -8.21
C ASP A 44 -12.67 -4.41 -6.89
N LEU A 45 -11.85 -4.03 -5.91
CA LEU A 45 -11.73 -4.77 -4.66
C LEU A 45 -13.10 -5.01 -4.01
N LEU A 46 -13.93 -3.98 -3.90
CA LEU A 46 -15.22 -4.06 -3.22
C LEU A 46 -16.26 -4.92 -3.98
N ALA A 47 -16.12 -5.07 -5.30
CA ALA A 47 -17.03 -5.89 -6.10
C ALA A 47 -16.69 -7.39 -6.09
N GLU A 48 -15.51 -7.77 -5.63
CA GLU A 48 -15.09 -9.18 -5.53
C GLU A 48 -15.78 -9.89 -4.36
N ASP A 49 -15.89 -11.22 -4.44
CA ASP A 49 -16.53 -12.05 -3.40
C ASP A 49 -15.52 -12.52 -2.35
N TRP A 50 -15.50 -11.85 -1.20
CA TRP A 50 -14.65 -12.14 -0.04
C TRP A 50 -15.34 -11.72 1.28
N ASP A 51 -15.04 -12.43 2.36
CA ASP A 51 -15.47 -12.06 3.72
C ASP A 51 -14.38 -11.26 4.45
N THR A 52 -13.12 -11.65 4.24
CA THR A 52 -11.94 -10.90 4.70
C THR A 52 -10.99 -10.70 3.52
N VAL A 53 -10.37 -9.52 3.41
CA VAL A 53 -9.22 -9.32 2.52
C VAL A 53 -8.05 -8.74 3.30
N LEU A 54 -6.90 -9.38 3.16
CA LEU A 54 -5.62 -8.97 3.73
C LEU A 54 -4.81 -8.34 2.61
N VAL A 55 -4.66 -7.02 2.64
CA VAL A 55 -3.91 -6.23 1.67
C VAL A 55 -2.50 -6.01 2.22
N LEU A 56 -1.49 -6.49 1.51
CA LEU A 56 -0.08 -6.31 1.83
C LEU A 56 0.50 -5.15 1.01
N ASP A 57 0.88 -4.04 1.63
CA ASP A 57 1.35 -2.83 0.93
C ASP A 57 2.56 -3.14 0.03
N ALA A 58 2.43 -2.75 -1.24
CA ALA A 58 3.41 -2.91 -2.29
C ALA A 58 3.81 -4.35 -2.65
N CYS A 59 3.19 -5.40 -2.12
CA CYS A 59 3.59 -6.78 -2.38
C CYS A 59 3.50 -7.21 -3.87
N ARG A 60 4.66 -7.41 -4.50
CA ARG A 60 4.77 -7.94 -5.87
C ARG A 60 4.30 -9.38 -5.97
N PHE A 61 3.64 -9.71 -7.09
CA PHE A 61 3.21 -11.08 -7.39
C PHE A 61 4.38 -12.09 -7.39
N ASP A 62 5.46 -11.78 -8.12
CA ASP A 62 6.61 -12.68 -8.27
C ASP A 62 7.33 -12.99 -6.95
N MET A 63 7.43 -11.98 -6.07
CA MET A 63 7.98 -12.11 -4.73
C MET A 63 7.10 -12.98 -3.85
N PHE A 64 5.79 -12.71 -3.86
CA PHE A 64 4.82 -13.48 -3.09
C PHE A 64 4.83 -14.95 -3.52
N GLU A 65 4.70 -15.22 -4.83
CA GLU A 65 4.69 -16.57 -5.41
C GLU A 65 5.91 -17.41 -4.99
N GLN A 66 7.08 -16.79 -4.86
CA GLN A 66 8.32 -17.48 -4.49
C GLN A 66 8.45 -17.78 -2.99
N GLN A 67 7.86 -16.97 -2.12
CA GLN A 67 8.10 -17.02 -0.67
C GLN A 67 6.92 -17.58 0.14
N HIS A 68 5.69 -17.48 -0.38
CA HIS A 68 4.53 -17.92 0.39
C HIS A 68 4.41 -19.45 0.47
N ASP A 69 4.03 -19.95 1.64
CA ASP A 69 3.63 -21.35 1.86
C ASP A 69 2.18 -21.44 2.40
N LEU A 70 1.45 -20.33 2.32
CA LEU A 70 0.09 -20.15 2.81
C LEU A 70 -0.92 -21.12 2.16
N PRO A 71 -1.96 -21.56 2.89
CA PRO A 71 -3.04 -22.35 2.31
C PRO A 71 -3.87 -21.52 1.32
N GLY A 72 -4.34 -22.15 0.26
CA GLY A 72 -5.24 -21.53 -0.71
C GLY A 72 -4.82 -21.74 -2.16
N ARG A 73 -5.46 -20.99 -3.06
CA ARG A 73 -5.17 -20.97 -4.49
C ARG A 73 -4.70 -19.58 -4.91
N LEU A 74 -3.45 -19.49 -5.34
CA LEU A 74 -2.87 -18.26 -5.88
C LEU A 74 -3.22 -18.11 -7.36
N GLU A 75 -3.56 -16.89 -7.77
CA GLU A 75 -3.57 -16.46 -9.17
C GLU A 75 -3.05 -15.01 -9.27
N PRO A 76 -2.44 -14.62 -10.39
CA PRO A 76 -2.09 -13.23 -10.64
C PRO A 76 -3.34 -12.43 -10.99
N ARG A 77 -3.47 -11.23 -10.42
CA ARG A 77 -4.48 -10.25 -10.82
C ARG A 77 -3.87 -8.89 -11.04
N ARG A 78 -4.56 -8.03 -11.80
CA ARG A 78 -4.14 -6.64 -11.99
C ARG A 78 -4.81 -5.74 -10.95
N SER A 79 -4.01 -4.99 -10.20
CA SER A 79 -4.46 -3.89 -9.35
C SER A 79 -4.89 -2.68 -10.20
N ARG A 80 -5.78 -1.88 -9.65
CA ARG A 80 -6.16 -0.57 -10.20
C ARG A 80 -5.11 0.50 -9.98
N SER A 81 -4.04 0.21 -9.26
CA SER A 81 -3.11 1.21 -8.78
C SER A 81 -1.67 0.74 -8.84
N SER A 82 -0.78 1.72 -8.94
CA SER A 82 0.67 1.57 -8.78
C SER A 82 1.20 2.25 -7.51
N HIS A 83 0.30 2.69 -6.62
CA HIS A 83 0.60 3.42 -5.39
C HIS A 83 -0.64 3.43 -4.47
N THR A 84 -0.45 3.36 -3.14
CA THR A 84 -1.55 3.26 -2.15
C THR A 84 -2.61 4.34 -2.28
N THR A 85 -2.24 5.63 -2.42
CA THR A 85 -3.25 6.69 -2.61
C THR A 85 -4.07 6.51 -3.90
N GLU A 86 -3.50 5.93 -4.96
CA GLU A 86 -4.26 5.58 -6.17
C GLU A 86 -5.17 4.38 -5.92
N PHE A 87 -4.74 3.42 -5.09
CA PHE A 87 -5.55 2.27 -4.68
C PHE A 87 -6.80 2.71 -3.93
N LEU A 88 -6.64 3.59 -2.94
CA LEU A 88 -7.72 4.13 -2.13
C LEU A 88 -8.72 4.89 -3.01
N ARG A 89 -8.24 5.82 -3.85
CA ARG A 89 -9.11 6.55 -4.78
C ARG A 89 -9.85 5.61 -5.75
N ALA A 90 -9.15 4.64 -6.34
CA ALA A 90 -9.72 3.78 -7.37
C ALA A 90 -10.72 2.72 -6.86
N ASN A 91 -10.64 2.35 -5.58
CA ASN A 91 -11.52 1.34 -4.99
C ASN A 91 -12.58 1.93 -4.07
N PHE A 92 -12.32 3.07 -3.41
CA PHE A 92 -13.13 3.57 -2.32
C PHE A 92 -13.81 4.91 -2.59
N ASP A 93 -13.23 5.79 -3.42
CA ASP A 93 -13.83 7.11 -3.67
C ASP A 93 -15.23 7.02 -4.29
N GLY A 94 -16.17 7.78 -3.72
CA GLY A 94 -17.59 7.77 -4.03
C GLY A 94 -18.33 6.47 -3.67
N ARG A 95 -17.83 5.65 -2.74
CA ARG A 95 -18.42 4.33 -2.40
C ARG A 95 -19.05 4.33 -1.00
N THR A 96 -20.22 3.73 -0.92
CA THR A 96 -20.85 3.35 0.36
C THR A 96 -20.63 1.86 0.61
N ALA A 97 -19.82 1.54 1.62
CA ALA A 97 -19.41 0.19 2.02
C ALA A 97 -19.74 -0.07 3.50
N THR A 98 -20.98 0.20 3.93
CA THR A 98 -21.41 0.08 5.34
C THR A 98 -21.61 -1.37 5.80
N ASP A 99 -21.32 -2.34 4.95
CA ASP A 99 -21.15 -3.75 5.26
C ASP A 99 -19.69 -4.12 5.59
N THR A 100 -18.77 -3.16 5.53
CA THR A 100 -17.32 -3.40 5.57
C THR A 100 -16.65 -2.57 6.66
N VAL A 101 -15.73 -3.18 7.40
CA VAL A 101 -14.82 -2.52 8.35
C VAL A 101 -13.43 -2.44 7.73
N TYR A 102 -12.82 -1.26 7.75
CA TYR A 102 -11.48 -1.03 7.22
C TYR A 102 -10.48 -0.87 8.38
N VAL A 103 -9.65 -1.89 8.58
CA VAL A 103 -8.55 -1.89 9.55
C VAL A 103 -7.29 -1.52 8.81
N THR A 104 -6.61 -0.44 9.21
CA THR A 104 -5.44 0.06 8.46
C THR A 104 -4.25 0.42 9.34
N ALA A 105 -3.08 -0.03 8.90
CA ALA A 105 -1.78 0.36 9.46
C ALA A 105 -1.24 1.68 8.87
N SER A 106 -1.95 2.30 7.91
CA SER A 106 -1.46 3.47 7.18
C SER A 106 -2.36 4.70 7.38
N PRO A 107 -1.78 5.89 7.65
CA PRO A 107 -2.54 7.14 7.76
C PRO A 107 -3.05 7.68 6.42
N GLN A 108 -2.82 7.01 5.28
CA GLN A 108 -3.18 7.49 3.95
C GLN A 108 -4.68 7.80 3.81
N LEU A 109 -5.58 6.93 4.29
CA LEU A 109 -7.02 7.22 4.17
C LEU A 109 -7.41 8.46 4.99
N TYR A 110 -6.88 8.58 6.23
CA TYR A 110 -7.12 9.75 7.07
C TYR A 110 -6.58 11.03 6.43
N ARG A 111 -5.36 11.00 5.88
CA ARG A 111 -4.70 12.13 5.23
C ARG A 111 -5.48 12.68 4.04
N TRP A 112 -6.14 11.80 3.30
CA TRP A 112 -6.87 12.12 2.07
C TRP A 112 -8.39 12.06 2.27
N SER A 113 -8.89 12.11 3.50
CA SER A 113 -10.33 12.02 3.82
C SER A 113 -11.15 13.16 3.21
N ASP A 114 -10.55 14.34 3.01
CA ASP A 114 -11.19 15.46 2.30
C ASP A 114 -11.35 15.22 0.78
N GLU A 115 -10.60 14.27 0.21
CA GLU A 115 -10.58 13.99 -1.23
C GLU A 115 -11.13 12.61 -1.60
N ILE A 116 -11.20 11.67 -0.64
CA ILE A 116 -11.66 10.30 -0.84
C ILE A 116 -12.96 10.13 -0.05
N ASP A 117 -14.08 10.21 -0.76
CA ASP A 117 -15.41 10.10 -0.17
C ASP A 117 -15.81 8.62 -0.05
N VAL A 118 -15.60 8.02 1.12
CA VAL A 118 -15.99 6.62 1.38
C VAL A 118 -16.71 6.47 2.71
N GLU A 119 -17.79 5.72 2.71
CA GLU A 119 -18.57 5.39 3.91
C GLU A 119 -18.37 3.91 4.28
N PHE A 120 -17.38 3.61 5.12
CA PHE A 120 -17.26 2.29 5.76
C PHE A 120 -18.23 2.17 6.95
N HIS A 121 -18.49 0.93 7.39
CA HIS A 121 -19.15 0.72 8.68
C HIS A 121 -18.32 1.32 9.81
N ASP A 122 -17.02 1.01 9.80
CA ASP A 122 -16.04 1.50 10.76
C ASP A 122 -14.64 1.54 10.11
N VAL A 123 -13.77 2.41 10.64
CA VAL A 123 -12.37 2.55 10.23
C VAL A 123 -11.48 2.52 11.46
N ILE A 124 -10.73 1.43 11.62
CA ILE A 124 -9.81 1.22 12.74
C ILE A 124 -8.41 1.69 12.32
N ASN A 125 -7.95 2.78 12.92
CA ASN A 125 -6.67 3.42 12.58
C ASN A 125 -5.57 2.89 13.50
N VAL A 126 -5.07 1.69 13.22
CA VAL A 126 -4.07 0.99 14.06
C VAL A 126 -2.80 1.82 14.29
N TRP A 127 -2.40 2.61 13.28
CA TRP A 127 -1.28 3.54 13.37
C TRP A 127 -1.46 4.68 14.39
N PHE A 128 -2.70 4.95 14.81
CA PHE A 128 -3.04 5.96 15.80
C PHE A 128 -3.40 5.33 17.17
N GLU A 129 -4.10 4.21 17.17
CA GLU A 129 -4.65 3.54 18.37
C GLU A 129 -3.59 2.75 19.17
N ALA A 130 -2.40 3.33 19.37
CA ALA A 130 -1.26 2.72 20.05
C ALA A 130 -0.62 1.51 19.33
N GLY A 131 -0.97 1.24 18.08
CA GLY A 131 -0.35 0.18 17.29
C GLY A 131 0.98 0.56 16.64
N TRP A 132 1.40 1.82 16.72
CA TRP A 132 2.66 2.30 16.14
C TRP A 132 3.88 1.84 16.94
N ASP A 133 4.85 1.20 16.28
CA ASP A 133 6.14 0.84 16.86
C ASP A 133 7.16 1.95 16.58
N GLU A 134 7.51 2.72 17.61
CA GLU A 134 8.48 3.82 17.51
C GLU A 134 9.91 3.34 17.24
N THR A 135 10.22 2.07 17.50
CA THR A 135 11.56 1.51 17.24
C THR A 135 11.73 1.28 15.74
N HIS A 136 10.72 0.71 15.10
CA HIS A 136 10.77 0.33 13.69
C HIS A 136 10.13 1.38 12.75
N GLY A 137 9.43 2.36 13.30
CA GLY A 137 8.75 3.41 12.54
C GLY A 137 7.62 2.91 11.64
N THR A 138 6.92 1.86 12.09
CA THR A 138 5.83 1.20 11.38
C THR A 138 4.86 0.58 12.38
N VAL A 139 3.66 0.19 11.94
CA VAL A 139 2.89 -0.84 12.65
C VAL A 139 3.49 -2.21 12.33
N MET A 140 3.75 -3.02 13.35
CA MET A 140 4.32 -4.37 13.18
C MET A 140 3.26 -5.37 12.69
N PRO A 141 3.63 -6.41 11.91
CA PRO A 141 2.69 -7.42 11.42
C PRO A 141 1.81 -8.04 12.51
N GLU A 142 2.40 -8.46 13.63
CA GLU A 142 1.69 -9.07 14.76
C GLU A 142 0.64 -8.13 15.35
N THR A 143 1.00 -6.86 15.55
CA THR A 143 0.06 -5.83 16.01
C THR A 143 -1.10 -5.72 15.03
N MET A 144 -0.83 -5.53 13.74
CA MET A 144 -1.87 -5.44 12.72
C MET A 144 -2.76 -6.68 12.68
N GLY A 145 -2.18 -7.88 12.80
CA GLY A 145 -2.91 -9.14 12.86
C GLY A 145 -3.88 -9.22 14.03
N ASN A 146 -3.48 -8.75 15.22
CA ASN A 146 -4.35 -8.71 16.39
C ASN A 146 -5.56 -7.79 16.15
N TYR A 147 -5.38 -6.59 15.60
CA TYR A 147 -6.51 -5.70 15.29
C TYR A 147 -7.44 -6.28 14.21
N VAL A 148 -6.91 -7.00 13.22
CA VAL A 148 -7.74 -7.69 12.23
C VAL A 148 -8.57 -8.80 12.87
N ARG A 149 -7.98 -9.55 13.81
CA ARG A 149 -8.69 -10.58 14.59
C ARG A 149 -9.79 -9.96 15.44
N ASP A 150 -9.45 -8.93 16.21
CA ASP A 150 -10.39 -8.24 17.09
C ASP A 150 -11.56 -7.68 16.29
N ALA A 151 -11.30 -7.05 15.13
CA ALA A 151 -12.35 -6.56 14.24
C ALA A 151 -13.24 -7.69 13.67
N ALA A 152 -12.66 -8.85 13.34
CA ALA A 152 -13.43 -10.00 12.87
C ALA A 152 -14.33 -10.59 13.96
N GLU A 153 -13.90 -10.54 15.23
CA GLU A 153 -14.67 -10.99 16.40
C GLU A 153 -15.77 -9.99 16.78
N GLU A 154 -15.45 -8.69 16.77
CA GLU A 154 -16.37 -7.60 17.13
C GLU A 154 -17.47 -7.40 16.07
N TYR A 155 -17.11 -7.56 14.79
CA TYR A 155 -17.99 -7.33 13.65
C TYR A 155 -18.28 -8.61 12.84
N PRO A 156 -18.90 -9.66 13.42
CA PRO A 156 -19.02 -10.98 12.79
C PRO A 156 -19.93 -11.01 11.55
N LYS A 157 -20.70 -9.95 11.31
CA LYS A 157 -21.60 -9.78 10.15
C LYS A 157 -21.10 -8.74 9.15
N LYS A 158 -19.83 -8.33 9.27
CA LYS A 158 -19.20 -7.37 8.36
C LYS A 158 -18.10 -8.06 7.56
N ARG A 159 -17.79 -7.48 6.42
CA ARG A 159 -16.57 -7.78 5.68
C ARG A 159 -15.41 -7.05 6.35
N ILE A 160 -14.24 -7.64 6.36
CA ILE A 160 -13.05 -7.04 6.97
C ILE A 160 -11.99 -6.79 5.89
N ILE A 161 -11.49 -5.57 5.80
CA ILE A 161 -10.29 -5.25 5.03
C ILE A 161 -9.18 -4.98 6.04
N GLY A 162 -8.15 -5.82 6.08
CA GLY A 162 -6.93 -5.60 6.86
C GLY A 162 -5.80 -5.13 5.96
N HIS A 163 -5.38 -3.88 6.07
CA HIS A 163 -4.34 -3.27 5.22
C HIS A 163 -3.01 -3.13 6.00
N PHE A 164 -2.09 -4.05 5.74
CA PHE A 164 -0.75 -4.14 6.32
C PHE A 164 0.22 -3.22 5.59
N LEU A 165 1.24 -2.73 6.31
CA LEU A 165 2.36 -1.99 5.71
C LEU A 165 3.44 -2.91 5.14
N GLN A 166 3.57 -4.15 5.61
CA GLN A 166 4.56 -5.07 5.05
C GLN A 166 4.01 -5.71 3.78
N PRO A 167 4.84 -5.90 2.74
CA PRO A 167 6.31 -5.82 2.75
C PRO A 167 6.93 -4.42 2.50
N HIS A 168 6.14 -3.38 2.25
CA HIS A 168 6.66 -2.02 2.04
C HIS A 168 7.61 -1.56 3.17
N TYR A 169 8.50 -0.60 2.88
CA TYR A 169 9.41 -0.05 3.86
C TYR A 169 8.63 0.80 4.90
N PRO A 170 9.12 1.01 6.13
CA PRO A 170 10.44 0.61 6.67
C PRO A 170 10.71 -0.90 6.70
N PHE A 171 11.94 -1.28 6.35
CA PHE A 171 12.45 -2.65 6.42
C PHE A 171 12.87 -2.98 7.85
N VAL A 172 12.13 -3.86 8.50
CA VAL A 172 12.37 -4.29 9.88
C VAL A 172 13.66 -5.11 9.93
N GLY A 173 14.63 -4.68 10.73
CA GLY A 173 15.94 -5.34 10.84
C GLY A 173 16.99 -4.83 9.84
N ALA A 174 16.64 -3.89 8.96
CA ALA A 174 17.54 -3.24 8.03
C ALA A 174 17.49 -1.71 8.19
N ASP A 175 17.75 -1.23 9.41
CA ASP A 175 17.59 0.18 9.81
C ASP A 175 18.38 1.16 8.93
N ASP A 176 19.54 0.74 8.41
CA ASP A 176 20.40 1.55 7.53
C ASP A 176 19.75 1.84 6.16
N LEU A 177 18.68 1.13 5.80
CA LEU A 177 17.90 1.33 4.57
C LEU A 177 16.62 2.15 4.81
N ASN A 178 16.32 2.53 6.05
CA ASN A 178 15.09 3.23 6.41
C ASN A 178 15.26 4.76 6.39
N THR A 179 14.14 5.48 6.31
CA THR A 179 14.08 6.95 6.24
C THR A 179 14.87 7.64 7.36
N THR A 180 14.92 7.04 8.54
CA THR A 180 15.70 7.51 9.70
C THR A 180 17.21 7.55 9.46
N ALA A 181 17.74 6.73 8.54
CA ALA A 181 19.16 6.73 8.14
C ALA A 181 19.54 7.89 7.21
N PHE A 182 18.56 8.52 6.53
CA PHE A 182 18.81 9.56 5.52
C PHE A 182 18.68 11.00 6.04
N GLY A 183 18.33 11.18 7.32
CA GLY A 183 18.25 12.50 7.98
C GLY A 183 16.81 12.99 8.22
N ASN A 184 16.68 13.96 9.14
CA ASN A 184 15.40 14.52 9.60
C ASN A 184 14.97 15.79 8.84
N ASP A 185 15.64 16.19 7.76
CA ASP A 185 15.16 17.24 6.90
C ASP A 185 14.07 16.67 5.98
N GLY A 186 12.94 17.37 5.82
CA GLY A 186 11.81 16.97 4.95
C GLY A 186 12.13 16.93 3.44
N ASN A 187 13.39 16.69 3.10
CA ASN A 187 13.94 16.42 1.77
C ASN A 187 14.76 15.11 1.74
N ALA A 188 14.85 14.37 2.86
CA ALA A 188 15.56 13.11 2.93
C ALA A 188 14.99 12.15 1.89
N PRO A 189 15.82 11.66 0.94
CA PRO A 189 15.35 10.75 -0.09
C PRO A 189 14.84 9.48 0.58
N ASP A 190 13.62 9.06 0.25
CA ASP A 190 13.19 7.68 0.48
C ASP A 190 14.20 6.71 -0.16
N VAL A 191 14.27 5.47 0.32
CA VAL A 191 15.25 4.46 -0.13
C VAL A 191 15.25 4.29 -1.66
N TRP A 192 14.09 4.45 -2.30
CA TRP A 192 13.94 4.36 -3.75
C TRP A 192 14.52 5.57 -4.48
N ASN A 193 14.36 6.78 -3.94
CA ASN A 193 15.02 7.98 -4.43
C ASN A 193 16.53 7.91 -4.23
N ALA A 194 17.01 7.36 -3.11
CA ALA A 194 18.43 7.18 -2.85
C ALA A 194 19.04 6.21 -3.90
N LEU A 195 18.40 5.06 -4.15
CA LEU A 195 18.75 4.14 -5.25
C LEU A 195 18.73 4.83 -6.62
N ARG A 196 17.64 5.56 -6.92
CA ARG A 196 17.44 6.22 -8.22
C ARG A 196 18.50 7.28 -8.51
N THR A 197 18.95 8.00 -7.47
CA THR A 197 19.96 9.06 -7.58
C THR A 197 21.39 8.55 -7.42
N GLY A 198 21.58 7.28 -7.04
CA GLY A 198 22.89 6.70 -6.75
C GLY A 198 23.52 7.22 -5.44
N ASN A 199 22.69 7.75 -4.54
CA ASN A 199 23.10 8.30 -3.23
C ASN A 199 22.84 7.32 -2.07
N LEU A 200 22.70 6.03 -2.36
CA LEU A 200 22.54 4.97 -1.36
C LEU A 200 23.84 4.18 -1.24
N ASP A 201 24.31 3.98 -0.01
CA ASP A 201 25.43 3.07 0.29
C ASP A 201 24.92 1.62 0.44
N ALA A 202 24.09 1.20 -0.51
CA ALA A 202 23.56 -0.16 -0.62
C ALA A 202 23.20 -0.46 -2.09
N SER A 203 23.39 -1.70 -2.46
CA SER A 203 23.05 -2.24 -3.78
C SER A 203 21.55 -2.49 -3.92
N PRO A 204 21.02 -2.48 -5.16
CA PRO A 204 19.67 -2.95 -5.44
C PRO A 204 19.35 -4.33 -4.86
N GLU A 205 20.34 -5.23 -4.85
CA GLU A 205 20.22 -6.57 -4.31
C GLU A 205 20.07 -6.58 -2.78
N GLU A 206 20.76 -5.68 -2.07
CA GLU A 206 20.60 -5.50 -0.61
C GLU A 206 19.21 -4.96 -0.27
N VAL A 207 18.72 -3.98 -1.03
CA VAL A 207 17.36 -3.46 -0.84
C VAL A 207 16.30 -4.51 -1.18
N TRP A 208 16.54 -5.33 -2.23
CA TRP A 208 15.67 -6.46 -2.56
C TRP A 208 15.63 -7.51 -1.47
N ALA A 209 16.77 -7.81 -0.83
CA ALA A 209 16.84 -8.75 0.28
C ALA A 209 16.02 -8.24 1.48
N ALA A 210 16.21 -7.00 1.89
CA ALA A 210 15.45 -6.39 3.00
C ALA A 210 13.93 -6.37 2.72
N TYR A 211 13.55 -6.11 1.47
CA TYR A 211 12.16 -6.12 1.05
C TYR A 211 11.51 -7.53 1.13
N ARG A 212 12.27 -8.55 0.73
CA ARG A 212 11.89 -9.96 0.85
C ARG A 212 11.80 -10.43 2.30
N GLU A 213 12.72 -9.99 3.15
CA GLU A 213 12.70 -10.27 4.59
C GLU A 213 11.45 -9.65 5.25
N ASN A 214 11.07 -8.44 4.85
CA ASN A 214 9.82 -7.83 5.30
C ASN A 214 8.58 -8.65 4.92
N LEU A 215 8.56 -9.28 3.73
CA LEU A 215 7.49 -10.22 3.38
C LEU A 215 7.49 -11.45 4.30
N GLU A 216 8.67 -12.00 4.59
CA GLU A 216 8.81 -13.16 5.48
C GLU A 216 8.30 -12.90 6.90
N LEU A 217 8.34 -11.64 7.37
CA LEU A 217 7.79 -11.24 8.67
C LEU A 217 6.26 -11.25 8.72
N VAL A 218 5.59 -10.89 7.62
CA VAL A 218 4.11 -10.79 7.60
C VAL A 218 3.43 -12.11 7.26
N LEU A 219 4.09 -13.00 6.51
CA LEU A 219 3.51 -14.29 6.10
C LEU A 219 3.06 -15.19 7.28
N PRO A 220 3.79 -15.33 8.40
CA PRO A 220 3.32 -16.11 9.55
C PRO A 220 2.04 -15.54 10.19
N VAL A 221 1.91 -14.21 10.24
CA VAL A 221 0.71 -13.55 10.77
C VAL A 221 -0.47 -13.78 9.81
N VAL A 222 -0.25 -13.63 8.51
CA VAL A 222 -1.26 -13.94 7.50
C VAL A 222 -1.72 -15.40 7.62
N ARG A 223 -0.79 -16.35 7.79
CA ARG A 223 -1.12 -17.76 8.04
C ARG A 223 -2.06 -17.93 9.25
N SER A 224 -1.70 -17.35 10.39
CA SER A 224 -2.54 -17.42 11.60
C SER A 224 -3.94 -16.87 11.32
N LEU A 225 -4.08 -15.72 10.64
CA LEU A 225 -5.37 -15.17 10.27
C LEU A 225 -6.18 -16.07 9.33
N LEU A 226 -5.52 -16.72 8.36
CA LEU A 226 -6.17 -17.68 7.46
C LEU A 226 -6.69 -18.92 8.19
N GLU A 227 -6.02 -19.33 9.27
CA GLU A 227 -6.37 -20.51 10.07
C GLU A 227 -7.45 -20.19 11.14
N GLU A 228 -7.48 -18.96 11.64
CA GLU A 228 -8.35 -18.56 12.75
C GLU A 228 -9.64 -17.87 12.31
N ILE A 229 -9.62 -17.09 11.23
CA ILE A 229 -10.79 -16.35 10.75
C ILE A 229 -11.62 -17.23 9.83
N GLU A 230 -12.89 -17.45 10.19
CA GLU A 230 -13.85 -18.16 9.35
C GLU A 230 -14.28 -17.33 8.13
N GLY A 231 -14.58 -18.03 7.03
CA GLY A 231 -15.08 -17.47 5.78
C GLY A 231 -14.12 -17.63 4.61
N ARG A 232 -14.36 -16.84 3.56
CA ARG A 232 -13.45 -16.70 2.44
C ARG A 232 -12.52 -15.52 2.68
N THR A 233 -11.22 -15.81 2.80
CA THR A 233 -10.18 -14.81 2.92
C THR A 233 -9.39 -14.69 1.61
N VAL A 234 -9.19 -13.45 1.17
CA VAL A 234 -8.29 -13.12 0.06
C VAL A 234 -7.02 -12.49 0.63
N VAL A 235 -5.84 -12.92 0.18
CA VAL A 235 -4.58 -12.18 0.39
C VAL A 235 -4.18 -11.55 -0.93
N THR A 236 -4.02 -10.23 -0.93
CA THR A 236 -3.72 -9.44 -2.13
C THR A 236 -2.76 -8.30 -1.80
N SER A 237 -2.39 -7.53 -2.81
CA SER A 237 -1.71 -6.26 -2.63
C SER A 237 -2.49 -5.09 -3.26
N ASP A 238 -2.20 -3.88 -2.79
CA ASP A 238 -2.67 -2.64 -3.37
C ASP A 238 -1.88 -2.26 -4.62
N HIS A 239 -0.59 -2.57 -4.69
CA HIS A 239 0.29 -2.43 -5.85
C HIS A 239 1.57 -3.26 -5.70
N GLY A 240 2.44 -3.26 -6.70
CA GLY A 240 3.80 -3.82 -6.60
C GLY A 240 4.86 -2.75 -6.39
N ASN A 241 6.12 -3.06 -6.68
CA ASN A 241 7.24 -2.13 -6.53
C ASN A 241 8.36 -2.43 -7.54
N MET A 242 8.92 -1.39 -8.17
CA MET A 242 10.05 -1.50 -9.08
C MET A 242 11.37 -1.50 -8.30
N ILE A 243 12.29 -2.38 -8.68
CA ILE A 243 13.64 -2.58 -8.14
C ILE A 243 14.67 -2.47 -9.28
N GLY A 244 14.51 -1.45 -10.13
CA GLY A 244 15.44 -1.15 -11.21
C GLY A 244 15.06 -1.72 -12.58
N GLU A 245 13.88 -2.33 -12.71
CA GLU A 245 13.34 -2.74 -14.01
C GLU A 245 13.12 -1.54 -14.93
N HIS A 246 13.02 -1.82 -16.23
CA HIS A 246 12.83 -0.79 -17.25
C HIS A 246 11.34 -0.42 -17.39
N GLY A 247 11.03 0.87 -17.23
CA GLY A 247 9.69 1.40 -17.49
C GLY A 247 9.29 1.31 -18.98
N PHE A 248 8.03 1.64 -19.25
CA PHE A 248 7.46 1.65 -20.60
C PHE A 248 6.58 2.89 -20.83
N PRO A 249 6.54 3.48 -22.05
CA PRO A 249 7.25 3.13 -23.30
C PRO A 249 8.70 3.58 -23.36
N ILE A 250 9.16 4.40 -22.43
CA ILE A 250 10.55 4.83 -22.36
C ILE A 250 11.29 3.91 -21.37
N PRO A 251 12.26 3.11 -21.85
CA PRO A 251 12.95 2.09 -21.06
C PRO A 251 14.02 2.70 -20.15
N MET A 252 13.63 3.64 -19.30
CA MET A 252 14.48 4.10 -18.19
C MET A 252 14.35 3.14 -17.02
N ARG A 253 15.41 3.01 -16.21
CA ARG A 253 15.32 2.26 -14.95
C ARG A 253 14.40 2.99 -13.99
N GLU A 254 13.46 2.26 -13.41
CA GLU A 254 12.49 2.77 -12.46
C GLU A 254 12.69 2.12 -11.09
N TRP A 255 12.39 2.88 -10.03
CA TRP A 255 12.54 2.44 -8.65
C TRP A 255 11.33 2.88 -7.84
N GLY A 256 10.93 2.05 -6.89
CA GLY A 256 9.76 2.28 -6.07
C GLY A 256 8.47 2.11 -6.88
N HIS A 257 7.45 2.86 -6.51
CA HIS A 257 6.09 2.67 -6.97
C HIS A 257 5.51 4.02 -7.44
N PRO A 258 6.05 4.57 -8.54
CA PRO A 258 5.65 5.88 -9.04
C PRO A 258 4.15 5.88 -9.41
N PRO A 259 3.35 6.84 -8.90
CA PRO A 259 1.93 6.91 -9.22
C PRO A 259 1.69 7.06 -10.72
N GLY A 260 0.70 6.33 -11.24
CA GLY A 260 0.24 6.45 -12.62
C GLY A 260 1.12 5.76 -13.66
N ILE A 261 1.95 4.80 -13.25
CA ILE A 261 2.76 3.95 -14.13
C ILE A 261 2.31 2.51 -13.92
N TYR A 262 1.90 1.82 -14.99
CA TYR A 262 1.22 0.53 -14.88
C TYR A 262 2.02 -0.58 -15.58
N THR A 263 3.28 -0.74 -15.17
CA THR A 263 4.10 -1.92 -15.52
C THR A 263 3.64 -3.12 -14.72
N ASP A 264 3.97 -4.33 -15.17
CA ASP A 264 3.49 -5.55 -14.51
C ASP A 264 4.06 -5.69 -13.10
N GLU A 265 5.30 -5.25 -12.86
CA GLU A 265 5.91 -5.22 -11.52
C GLU A 265 5.20 -4.26 -10.54
N LEU A 266 4.37 -3.34 -11.04
CA LEU A 266 3.62 -2.37 -10.23
C LEU A 266 2.14 -2.72 -10.09
N VAL A 267 1.56 -3.46 -11.03
CA VAL A 267 0.11 -3.71 -11.02
C VAL A 267 -0.24 -5.19 -11.04
N GLU A 268 0.67 -6.11 -11.32
CA GLU A 268 0.43 -7.54 -11.12
C GLU A 268 0.65 -7.89 -9.64
N VAL A 269 -0.43 -8.25 -8.97
CA VAL A 269 -0.49 -8.47 -7.52
C VAL A 269 -0.95 -9.90 -7.21
N PRO A 270 -0.56 -10.48 -6.06
CA PRO A 270 -1.09 -11.76 -5.61
C PRO A 270 -2.61 -11.68 -5.43
N TRP A 271 -3.29 -12.77 -5.74
CA TRP A 271 -4.67 -13.00 -5.33
C TRP A 271 -4.79 -14.44 -4.84
N LEU A 272 -4.48 -14.64 -3.56
CA LEU A 272 -4.58 -15.93 -2.89
C LEU A 272 -5.96 -16.06 -2.25
N VAL A 273 -6.77 -17.02 -2.71
CA VAL A 273 -8.06 -17.33 -2.09
C VAL A 273 -7.89 -18.52 -1.14
N SER A 274 -8.25 -18.33 0.12
CA SER A 274 -8.35 -19.39 1.14
C SER A 274 -9.77 -19.44 1.70
N GLU A 275 -10.25 -20.64 2.01
CA GLU A 275 -11.56 -20.86 2.63
C GLU A 275 -11.38 -21.62 3.94
N ASN A 276 -11.95 -21.09 5.02
CA ASN A 276 -11.89 -21.68 6.35
C ASN A 276 -13.29 -21.68 6.97
N GLY A 277 -13.94 -22.84 7.09
CA GLY A 277 -15.27 -22.91 7.71
C GLY A 277 -16.38 -22.17 6.93
N PRO A 278 -17.47 -21.77 7.60
CA PRO A 278 -18.64 -21.16 6.98
C PRO A 278 -18.40 -19.70 6.56
N ARG A 279 -19.11 -19.26 5.51
CA ARG A 279 -19.14 -17.84 5.08
C ARG A 279 -19.96 -16.99 6.06
N ARG A 280 -19.61 -15.71 6.17
CA ARG A 280 -20.37 -14.72 6.96
C ARG A 280 -21.71 -14.38 6.31
N ASP A 281 -22.73 -14.14 7.12
CA ASP A 281 -23.97 -13.50 6.69
C ASP A 281 -23.78 -11.98 6.76
N VAL A 282 -23.22 -11.42 5.69
CA VAL A 282 -22.80 -10.01 5.61
C VAL A 282 -24.00 -9.08 5.51
N VAL A 283 -24.04 -8.06 6.35
CA VAL A 283 -25.17 -7.10 6.42
C VAL A 283 -24.65 -5.66 6.43
N SER A 284 -25.18 -4.82 5.53
CA SER A 284 -24.97 -3.37 5.57
C SER A 284 -25.60 -2.74 6.81
N GLY A 285 -24.90 -1.82 7.46
CA GLY A 285 -25.34 -1.19 8.71
C GLY A 285 -25.28 0.34 8.69
N THR A 286 -25.42 0.94 9.86
CA THR A 286 -25.11 2.36 10.10
C THR A 286 -23.61 2.55 10.26
N ILE A 287 -23.12 3.77 10.00
CA ILE A 287 -21.73 4.15 10.22
C ILE A 287 -21.51 4.32 11.73
N GLU A 288 -20.45 3.72 12.27
CA GLU A 288 -20.08 3.80 13.69
C GLU A 288 -18.91 4.74 13.96
N SER A 289 -18.21 5.21 12.92
CA SER A 289 -16.98 6.00 13.03
C SER A 289 -17.09 7.15 14.04
N ALA A 290 -16.25 7.12 15.07
CA ALA A 290 -15.98 8.27 15.91
C ALA A 290 -15.11 9.28 15.12
N ASP A 291 -15.52 10.54 15.08
CA ASP A 291 -14.75 11.64 14.49
C ASP A 291 -13.61 12.02 15.47
N ASP A 292 -12.66 11.11 15.64
CA ASP A 292 -11.47 11.34 16.45
C ASP A 292 -10.55 12.27 15.65
N ARG A 293 -10.54 13.54 16.05
CA ARG A 293 -9.61 14.53 15.49
C ARG A 293 -8.18 14.18 15.90
N ILE A 294 -7.44 13.58 14.99
CA ILE A 294 -6.01 13.31 15.12
C ILE A 294 -5.25 14.59 14.77
N ALA A 295 -4.23 14.92 15.55
CA ALA A 295 -3.38 16.09 15.28
C ALA A 295 -2.58 15.88 13.99
N ASP A 296 -2.61 16.87 13.09
CA ASP A 296 -1.92 16.84 11.79
C ASP A 296 -0.42 16.48 11.92
N GLU A 297 0.23 16.95 12.98
CA GLU A 297 1.65 16.67 13.27
C GLU A 297 1.93 15.16 13.40
N VAL A 298 1.00 14.39 13.96
CA VAL A 298 1.15 12.93 14.12
C VAL A 298 1.03 12.25 12.75
N VAL A 299 0.06 12.69 11.94
CA VAL A 299 -0.17 12.17 10.58
C VAL A 299 1.05 12.42 9.71
N GLU A 300 1.56 13.65 9.70
CA GLU A 300 2.73 14.05 8.94
C GLU A 300 4.00 13.31 9.39
N ASP A 301 4.20 13.12 10.70
CA ASP A 301 5.32 12.33 11.23
C ASP A 301 5.25 10.88 10.76
N ARG A 302 4.08 10.23 10.88
CA ARG A 302 3.94 8.82 10.46
C ARG A 302 4.13 8.66 8.96
N LEU A 303 3.52 9.52 8.15
CA LEU A 303 3.73 9.50 6.70
C LEU A 303 5.19 9.69 6.33
N ARG A 304 5.93 10.56 7.02
CA ARG A 304 7.36 10.74 6.81
C ARG A 304 8.16 9.48 7.11
N GLN A 305 7.86 8.79 8.21
CA GLN A 305 8.53 7.53 8.57
C GLN A 305 8.29 6.45 7.50
N LEU A 306 7.07 6.38 6.95
CA LEU A 306 6.71 5.52 5.82
C LEU A 306 7.20 6.03 4.45
N GLY A 307 7.92 7.15 4.43
CA GLY A 307 8.47 7.83 3.24
C GLY A 307 7.43 8.32 2.22
N TYR A 308 6.25 8.65 2.71
CA TYR A 308 5.19 9.36 1.98
C TYR A 308 5.22 10.89 2.19
N ALA A 309 6.35 11.48 2.60
CA ALA A 309 6.48 12.93 2.79
C ALA A 309 6.63 13.72 1.47
N ASP A 310 5.93 14.85 1.38
CA ASP A 310 5.83 15.76 0.21
C ASP A 310 7.14 16.51 -0.18
#